data_AF-A0AAU3HSL7-F1
#
_entry.id   AF-A0AAU3HSL7-F1
#
_cell.length_a   1.000
_cell.length_b   1.000
_cell.length_c   1.000
_cell.angle_alpha   90.00
_cell.angle_beta   90.00
_cell.angle_gamma   90.00
#
_symmetry.space_group_name_H-M   'P 1'
#
loop_
_entity.id
_entity.type
_entity.pdbx_description
1 polymer ?
#
loop_
_entity_poly.entity_id
_entity_poly.type
_entity_poly.pdbx_seq_one_letter_code
_entity_poly.pdbx_strand_id
1 'polypeptide(L)'
;MTQNPVESAAARAVPYAFQYTVPDEFIRLPDPTAGEGWREALAQLMPDADEAQLASVTEQMRATIPGLSMGGEETVVLTAMCLGTEDVGGDERLSMGLLAVTTKPSGHRDRLLAAEGIYRAKEQKFFTGESELQELDFDLGKGLQGRQDMLLAAKLPCGPGVMSASLRLLTLPARFAAESGIADVAGTGEAVRPTLPMASLQLIIPAPRAYCVYVTISTPSVFLLDSYCGRLAQIGRTFSFDVPQESPS
;
A
#
# COMPACT_ATOMS: atom_id res chain seq x y z
N MET A 1 -31.97 -16.33 -18.92
CA MET A 1 -31.35 -16.39 -17.58
C MET A 1 -30.03 -15.65 -17.64
N THR A 2 -30.06 -14.39 -17.22
CA THR A 2 -28.91 -13.48 -17.17
C THR A 2 -28.17 -13.73 -15.86
N GLN A 3 -26.99 -14.34 -15.92
CA GLN A 3 -26.12 -14.50 -14.75
C GLN A 3 -25.67 -13.13 -14.25
N ASN A 4 -25.75 -12.94 -12.94
CA ASN A 4 -25.38 -11.71 -12.27
C ASN A 4 -23.85 -11.48 -12.41
N PRO A 5 -23.37 -10.27 -12.74
CA PRO A 5 -21.93 -9.98 -12.86
C PRO A 5 -21.14 -10.29 -11.58
N VAL A 6 -21.82 -10.23 -10.43
CA VAL A 6 -21.27 -10.49 -9.09
C VAL A 6 -20.97 -11.98 -8.87
N GLU A 7 -21.77 -12.89 -9.42
CA GLU A 7 -21.54 -14.35 -9.30
C GLU A 7 -20.40 -14.83 -10.23
N SER A 8 -20.15 -14.10 -11.32
CA SER A 8 -19.08 -14.39 -12.29
C SER A 8 -17.67 -14.14 -11.73
N ALA A 9 -17.53 -13.16 -10.81
CA ALA A 9 -16.24 -12.82 -10.21
C ALA A 9 -15.76 -13.85 -9.18
N ALA A 10 -16.68 -14.44 -8.41
CA ALA A 10 -16.36 -15.42 -7.36
C ALA A 10 -15.93 -16.79 -7.90
N ALA A 11 -16.30 -17.13 -9.15
CA ALA A 11 -16.07 -18.45 -9.74
C ALA A 11 -14.76 -18.57 -10.55
N ARG A 12 -14.03 -17.47 -10.76
CA ARG A 12 -12.86 -17.47 -11.64
C ARG A 12 -11.58 -17.62 -10.83
N ALA A 13 -11.09 -18.84 -10.68
CA ALA A 13 -9.72 -19.10 -10.25
C ALA A 13 -8.76 -18.56 -11.33
N VAL A 14 -8.46 -17.27 -11.28
CA VAL A 14 -7.47 -16.66 -12.18
C VAL A 14 -6.09 -17.11 -11.69
N PRO A 15 -5.30 -17.86 -12.49
CA PRO A 15 -3.96 -18.26 -12.09
C PRO A 15 -3.04 -17.04 -12.19
N TYR A 16 -2.92 -16.32 -11.07
CA TYR A 16 -1.97 -15.23 -10.91
C TYR A 16 -0.55 -15.76 -11.11
N ALA A 17 0.19 -15.13 -12.03
CA ALA A 17 1.53 -15.57 -12.41
C ALA A 17 2.34 -14.34 -12.79
N PHE A 18 3.26 -13.96 -11.91
CA PHE A 18 4.17 -12.85 -12.09
C PHE A 18 5.37 -13.00 -11.15
N GLN A 19 6.46 -12.33 -11.47
CA GLN A 19 7.66 -12.21 -10.65
C GLN A 19 7.97 -10.74 -10.43
N TYR A 20 8.55 -10.43 -9.28
CA TYR A 20 8.99 -9.11 -8.88
C TYR A 20 10.03 -9.25 -7.76
N THR A 21 10.80 -8.19 -7.55
CA THR A 21 11.74 -8.08 -6.44
C THR A 21 11.31 -6.92 -5.56
N VAL A 22 11.36 -7.16 -4.25
CA VAL A 22 11.15 -6.14 -3.23
C VAL A 22 12.53 -5.70 -2.73
N PRO A 23 12.78 -4.39 -2.52
CA PRO A 23 14.04 -3.92 -1.97
C PRO A 23 14.37 -4.57 -0.62
N ASP A 24 15.65 -4.81 -0.35
CA ASP A 24 16.10 -5.57 0.82
C ASP A 24 15.74 -4.89 2.15
N GLU A 25 15.52 -3.57 2.16
CA GLU A 25 15.06 -2.84 3.34
C GLU A 25 13.62 -3.17 3.76
N PHE A 26 12.83 -3.80 2.87
CA PHE A 26 11.48 -4.25 3.20
C PHE A 26 11.50 -5.69 3.71
N ILE A 27 11.37 -5.83 5.02
CA ILE A 27 11.24 -7.11 5.71
C ILE A 27 9.85 -7.68 5.48
N ARG A 28 9.77 -8.91 4.97
CA ARG A 28 8.49 -9.58 4.73
C ARG A 28 7.78 -9.85 6.05
N LEU A 29 6.52 -9.45 6.11
CA LEU A 29 5.65 -9.72 7.25
C LEU A 29 4.91 -11.03 7.00
N PRO A 30 4.86 -11.94 7.99
CA PRO A 30 4.16 -13.20 7.84
C PRO A 30 2.64 -12.99 7.93
N ASP A 31 1.90 -14.07 7.72
CA ASP A 31 0.46 -14.08 7.94
C ASP A 31 0.11 -13.58 9.36
N PRO A 32 -0.95 -12.78 9.54
CA PRO A 32 -1.38 -12.29 10.85
C PRO A 32 -1.63 -13.39 11.89
N THR A 33 -1.81 -14.65 11.48
CA THR A 33 -1.99 -15.79 12.39
C THR A 33 -0.67 -16.42 12.87
N ALA A 34 0.46 -16.16 12.19
CA ALA A 34 1.75 -16.78 12.43
C ALA A 34 2.62 -16.01 13.46
N GLY A 35 2.29 -16.15 14.75
CA GLY A 35 2.88 -15.34 15.83
C GLY A 35 4.42 -15.37 15.96
N GLU A 36 5.07 -16.51 15.74
CA GLU A 36 6.55 -16.61 15.85
C GLU A 36 7.25 -15.87 14.70
N GLY A 37 6.73 -15.95 13.48
CA GLY A 37 7.31 -15.23 12.34
C GLY A 37 7.25 -13.71 12.50
N TRP A 38 6.26 -13.18 13.24
CA TRP A 38 6.16 -11.74 13.47
C TRP A 38 7.30 -11.24 14.34
N ARG A 39 7.70 -12.02 15.34
CA ARG A 39 8.82 -11.68 16.21
C ARG A 39 10.14 -11.63 15.42
N GLU A 40 10.37 -12.61 14.55
CA GLU A 40 11.56 -12.64 13.68
C GLU A 40 11.61 -11.46 12.71
N ALA A 41 10.48 -11.11 12.10
CA ALA A 41 10.39 -9.95 11.21
C ALA A 41 10.66 -8.64 11.97
N LEU A 42 10.12 -8.49 13.17
CA LEU A 42 10.32 -7.28 13.97
C LEU A 42 11.73 -7.14 14.54
N ALA A 43 12.39 -8.27 14.88
CA ALA A 43 13.80 -8.24 15.26
C ALA A 43 14.70 -7.75 14.12
N GLN A 44 14.33 -8.01 12.85
CA GLN A 44 15.04 -7.46 11.69
C GLN A 44 14.75 -5.97 11.48
N LEU A 45 13.52 -5.53 11.73
CA LEU A 45 13.13 -4.12 11.61
C LEU A 45 13.68 -3.24 12.74
N MET A 46 13.91 -3.84 13.91
CA MET A 46 14.33 -3.16 15.13
C MET A 46 15.45 -3.96 15.81
N PRO A 47 16.66 -3.99 15.23
CA PRO A 47 17.76 -4.83 15.73
C PRO A 47 18.22 -4.47 17.15
N ASP A 48 17.99 -3.22 17.58
CA ASP A 48 18.38 -2.71 18.90
C ASP A 48 17.27 -2.79 19.95
N ALA A 49 16.10 -3.35 19.61
CA ALA A 49 14.98 -3.44 20.55
C ALA A 49 15.14 -4.60 21.54
N ASP A 50 14.78 -4.36 22.80
CA ASP A 50 14.78 -5.41 23.82
C ASP A 50 13.58 -6.37 23.67
N GLU A 51 13.61 -7.50 24.39
CA GLU A 51 12.56 -8.53 24.29
C GLU A 51 11.16 -8.01 24.67
N ALA A 52 11.07 -7.09 25.63
CA ALA A 52 9.80 -6.54 26.09
C ALA A 52 9.21 -5.58 25.04
N GLN A 53 10.06 -4.75 24.44
CA GLN A 53 9.72 -3.86 23.32
C GLN A 53 9.26 -4.68 22.10
N LEU A 54 10.01 -5.70 21.70
CA LEU A 54 9.66 -6.57 20.58
C LEU A 54 8.32 -7.27 20.82
N ALA A 55 8.06 -7.78 22.03
CA ALA A 55 6.79 -8.42 22.36
C ALA A 55 5.60 -7.44 22.25
N SER A 56 5.75 -6.23 22.78
CA SER A 56 4.71 -5.19 22.72
C SER A 56 4.41 -4.76 21.29
N VAL A 57 5.45 -4.48 20.49
CA VAL A 57 5.30 -4.08 19.08
C VAL A 57 4.70 -5.21 18.24
N THR A 58 5.08 -6.46 18.52
CA THR A 58 4.51 -7.65 17.86
C THR A 58 3.01 -7.70 18.02
N GLU A 59 2.52 -7.53 19.25
CA GLU A 59 1.09 -7.56 19.53
C GLU A 59 0.33 -6.41 18.84
N GLN A 60 0.86 -5.19 18.93
CA GLN A 60 0.25 -4.00 18.34
C GLN A 60 0.20 -4.05 16.80
N MET A 61 1.30 -4.43 16.15
CA MET A 61 1.38 -4.46 14.68
C MET A 61 0.51 -5.58 14.11
N ARG A 62 0.48 -6.75 14.75
CA ARG A 62 -0.38 -7.88 14.37
C ARG A 62 -1.87 -7.52 14.40
N ALA A 63 -2.29 -6.67 15.35
CA ALA A 63 -3.67 -6.20 15.45
C ALA A 63 -4.04 -5.08 14.46
N THR A 64 -3.04 -4.35 13.96
CA THR A 64 -3.23 -3.10 13.19
C THR A 64 -3.08 -3.30 11.68
N ILE A 65 -2.02 -3.99 11.25
CA ILE A 65 -1.66 -4.14 9.83
C ILE A 65 -2.73 -4.86 9.00
N PRO A 66 -3.45 -5.88 9.50
CA PRO A 66 -4.55 -6.49 8.75
C PRO A 66 -5.66 -5.48 8.40
N GLY A 67 -5.95 -4.54 9.31
CA GLY A 67 -6.95 -3.49 9.08
C GLY A 67 -6.54 -2.45 8.04
N LEU A 68 -5.24 -2.31 7.78
CA LEU A 68 -4.69 -1.41 6.75
C LEU A 68 -4.57 -2.09 5.38
N SER A 69 -4.54 -3.42 5.36
CA SER A 69 -4.27 -4.24 4.16
C SER A 69 -5.53 -4.85 3.53
N MET A 70 -6.70 -4.74 4.17
CA MET A 70 -7.92 -5.44 3.78
C MET A 70 -8.97 -4.53 3.12
N GLY A 71 -8.90 -4.40 1.80
CA GLY A 71 -10.07 -4.18 0.95
C GLY A 71 -10.57 -5.54 0.47
N GLY A 72 -11.71 -6.02 1.00
CA GLY A 72 -12.15 -7.43 0.98
C GLY A 72 -12.39 -8.13 -0.37
N GLU A 73 -11.95 -7.58 -1.50
CA GLU A 73 -12.03 -8.22 -2.82
C GLU A 73 -10.65 -8.60 -3.41
N GLU A 74 -9.54 -8.17 -2.79
CA GLU A 74 -8.19 -8.38 -3.31
C GLU A 74 -7.54 -9.61 -2.68
N THR A 75 -6.80 -10.37 -3.48
CA THR A 75 -5.93 -11.45 -2.98
C THR A 75 -4.59 -10.85 -2.59
N VAL A 76 -4.21 -10.97 -1.32
CA VAL A 76 -2.89 -10.53 -0.83
C VAL A 76 -1.83 -11.56 -1.25
N VAL A 77 -0.79 -11.08 -1.92
CA VAL A 77 0.36 -11.90 -2.36
C VAL A 77 1.55 -11.71 -1.43
N LEU A 78 1.76 -10.49 -0.94
CA LEU A 78 2.86 -10.18 -0.02
C LEU A 78 2.50 -8.94 0.81
N THR A 79 2.90 -8.98 2.07
CA THR A 79 3.01 -7.81 2.94
C THR A 79 4.46 -7.71 3.41
N ALA A 80 5.04 -6.52 3.35
CA ALA A 80 6.38 -6.25 3.87
C ALA A 80 6.43 -4.86 4.48
N MET A 81 7.41 -4.59 5.33
CA MET A 81 7.55 -3.32 6.01
C MET A 81 9.01 -2.91 6.03
N CYS A 82 9.27 -1.61 5.95
CA CYS A 82 10.57 -1.02 6.28
C CYS A 82 10.41 -0.05 7.45
N LEU A 83 11.45 0.04 8.28
CA LEU A 83 11.54 0.95 9.42
C LEU A 83 12.99 1.41 9.56
N GLY A 84 13.21 2.71 9.75
CA GLY A 84 14.55 3.28 9.92
C GLY A 84 14.52 4.79 9.96
N THR A 85 15.67 5.42 9.73
CA THR A 85 15.79 6.88 9.58
C THR A 85 16.33 7.24 8.20
N GLU A 86 15.87 8.36 7.65
CA GLU A 86 16.34 8.92 6.38
C GLU A 86 16.59 10.43 6.54
N ASP A 87 17.66 10.94 5.94
CA ASP A 87 17.95 12.38 5.91
C ASP A 87 17.02 13.08 4.90
N VAL A 88 16.28 14.09 5.38
CA VAL A 88 15.43 14.95 4.58
C VAL A 88 15.79 16.40 4.86
N GLY A 89 16.54 17.01 3.95
CA GLY A 89 16.90 18.42 4.04
C GLY A 89 17.87 18.74 5.19
N GLY A 90 18.69 17.78 5.61
CA GLY A 90 19.65 17.92 6.72
C GLY A 90 19.12 17.46 8.07
N ASP A 91 17.86 17.00 8.15
CA ASP A 91 17.25 16.45 9.35
C ASP A 91 17.02 14.93 9.20
N GLU A 92 17.35 14.16 10.23
CA GLU A 92 16.95 12.76 10.30
C GLU A 92 15.44 12.63 10.57
N ARG A 93 14.74 11.91 9.69
CA ARG A 93 13.31 11.66 9.78
C ARG A 93 13.04 10.16 9.90
N LEU A 94 12.06 9.79 10.73
CA LEU A 94 11.58 8.42 10.79
C LEU A 94 11.01 8.00 9.44
N SER A 95 11.55 6.94 8.87
CA SER A 95 11.06 6.25 7.69
C SER A 95 10.31 5.00 8.11
N MET A 96 9.03 4.93 7.76
CA MET A 96 8.21 3.76 8.02
C MET A 96 7.28 3.51 6.83
N GLY A 97 7.45 2.39 6.14
CA GLY A 97 6.67 2.07 4.94
C GLY A 97 6.08 0.68 5.00
N LEU A 98 4.76 0.57 4.84
CA LEU A 98 4.05 -0.71 4.68
C LEU A 98 3.83 -0.97 3.19
N LEU A 99 4.46 -2.01 2.66
CA LEU A 99 4.31 -2.50 1.30
C LEU A 99 3.29 -3.64 1.27
N ALA A 100 2.32 -3.55 0.37
CA ALA A 100 1.40 -4.64 0.04
C ALA A 100 1.41 -4.88 -1.47
N VAL A 101 1.53 -6.15 -1.86
CA VAL A 101 1.30 -6.62 -3.23
C VAL A 101 0.02 -7.42 -3.24
N THR A 102 -0.97 -6.94 -3.98
CA THR A 102 -2.27 -7.58 -4.09
C THR A 102 -2.65 -7.80 -5.55
N THR A 103 -3.59 -8.72 -5.78
CA THR A 103 -4.13 -9.00 -7.11
C THR A 103 -5.64 -8.98 -7.10
N LYS A 104 -6.23 -8.46 -8.18
CA LYS A 104 -7.67 -8.43 -8.38
C LYS A 104 -8.04 -8.85 -9.80
N PRO A 105 -9.03 -9.75 -10.00
CA PRO A 105 -9.59 -9.98 -11.33
C PRO A 105 -10.15 -8.67 -11.90
N SER A 106 -9.87 -8.40 -13.18
CA SER A 106 -10.33 -7.17 -13.85
C SER A 106 -11.07 -7.44 -15.16
N GLY A 107 -10.95 -8.65 -15.73
CA GLY A 107 -11.69 -9.04 -16.93
C GLY A 107 -11.30 -8.27 -18.20
N HIS A 108 -10.24 -7.46 -18.15
CA HIS A 108 -9.81 -6.69 -19.29
C HIS A 108 -9.29 -7.60 -20.42
N ARG A 109 -9.52 -7.17 -21.65
CA ARG A 109 -9.02 -7.86 -22.86
C ARG A 109 -7.76 -7.22 -23.42
N ASP A 110 -7.58 -5.94 -23.15
CA ASP A 110 -6.45 -5.14 -23.60
C ASP A 110 -5.84 -4.40 -22.41
N ARG A 111 -4.53 -4.53 -22.25
CA ARG A 111 -3.79 -4.01 -21.10
C ARG A 111 -3.61 -2.49 -21.17
N LEU A 112 -3.47 -1.93 -22.37
CA LEU A 112 -3.32 -0.49 -22.57
C LEU A 112 -4.64 0.22 -22.30
N LEU A 113 -5.76 -0.32 -22.80
CA LEU A 113 -7.09 0.21 -22.51
C LEU A 113 -7.43 0.07 -21.02
N ALA A 114 -7.02 -1.02 -20.37
CA ALA A 114 -7.16 -1.17 -18.93
C ALA A 114 -6.37 -0.09 -18.18
N ALA A 115 -5.11 0.16 -18.56
CA ALA A 115 -4.27 1.18 -17.96
C ALA A 115 -4.87 2.59 -18.15
N GLU A 116 -5.33 2.93 -19.36
CA GLU A 116 -6.03 4.20 -19.61
C GLU A 116 -7.28 4.34 -18.74
N GLY A 117 -8.10 3.29 -18.65
CA GLY A 117 -9.29 3.29 -17.79
C GLY A 117 -8.96 3.49 -16.30
N ILE A 118 -7.90 2.85 -15.82
CA ILE A 118 -7.39 3.04 -14.45
C ILE A 118 -6.91 4.47 -14.26
N TYR A 119 -6.13 5.01 -15.20
CA TYR A 119 -5.64 6.38 -15.15
C TYR A 119 -6.81 7.36 -15.06
N ARG A 120 -7.80 7.24 -15.96
CA ARG A 120 -9.01 8.09 -15.96
C ARG A 120 -9.80 7.98 -14.67
N ALA A 121 -9.99 6.77 -14.14
CA ALA A 121 -10.70 6.57 -12.89
C ALA A 121 -9.97 7.21 -11.70
N LYS A 122 -8.63 7.11 -11.66
CA LYS A 122 -7.79 7.74 -10.64
C LYS A 122 -7.77 9.26 -10.77
N GLU A 123 -7.66 9.77 -11.99
CA GLU A 123 -7.76 11.19 -12.30
C GLU A 123 -9.09 11.74 -11.81
N GLN A 124 -10.18 11.03 -12.12
CA GLN A 124 -11.52 11.43 -11.72
C GLN A 124 -11.64 11.47 -10.19
N LYS A 125 -11.17 10.40 -9.52
CA LYS A 125 -11.22 10.26 -8.06
C LYS A 125 -10.42 11.34 -7.34
N PHE A 126 -9.17 11.56 -7.72
CA PHE A 126 -8.29 12.50 -7.01
C PHE A 126 -8.53 13.96 -7.36
N PHE A 127 -8.98 14.27 -8.57
CA PHE A 127 -8.98 15.67 -9.03
C PHE A 127 -10.35 16.23 -9.36
N THR A 128 -11.36 15.39 -9.61
CA THR A 128 -12.64 15.88 -10.15
C THR A 128 -13.87 15.53 -9.31
N GLY A 129 -13.77 14.53 -8.41
CA GLY A 129 -14.94 13.84 -7.89
C GLY A 129 -15.05 13.68 -6.37
N GLU A 130 -14.08 14.10 -5.57
CA GLU A 130 -14.13 13.90 -4.11
C GLU A 130 -14.36 15.20 -3.34
N SER A 131 -15.46 15.23 -2.57
CA SER A 131 -15.79 16.26 -1.58
C SER A 131 -15.44 15.86 -0.13
N GLU A 132 -14.99 14.62 0.08
CA GLU A 132 -14.86 13.99 1.42
C GLU A 132 -13.44 13.62 1.83
N LEU A 133 -12.46 13.56 0.90
CA LEU A 133 -11.06 13.39 1.28
C LEU A 133 -10.43 14.75 1.54
N GLN A 134 -10.08 15.01 2.80
CA GLN A 134 -9.21 16.13 3.14
C GLN A 134 -7.78 15.77 2.77
N GLU A 135 -7.40 16.06 1.53
CA GLU A 135 -6.02 15.94 1.08
C GLU A 135 -5.12 16.88 1.89
N LEU A 136 -3.96 16.37 2.28
CA LEU A 136 -2.95 17.20 2.92
C LEU A 136 -2.24 18.03 1.86
N ASP A 137 -2.20 19.33 2.11
CA ASP A 137 -1.57 20.31 1.23
C ASP A 137 -0.33 20.87 1.93
N PHE A 138 0.86 20.47 1.46
CA PHE A 138 2.13 21.04 1.89
C PHE A 138 3.09 21.15 0.72
N ASP A 139 3.87 22.25 0.69
CA ASP A 139 4.72 22.60 -0.45
C ASP A 139 5.79 21.55 -0.75
N LEU A 140 6.33 20.90 0.28
CA LEU A 140 7.35 19.84 0.13
C LEU A 140 6.80 18.55 -0.53
N GLY A 141 5.48 18.35 -0.55
CA GLY A 141 4.85 17.17 -1.14
C GLY A 141 4.28 17.40 -2.54
N LYS A 142 4.30 18.66 -3.01
CA LYS A 142 3.83 19.06 -4.33
C LYS A 142 5.02 19.13 -5.28
N GLY A 143 4.97 18.35 -6.35
CA GLY A 143 5.93 18.52 -7.44
C GLY A 143 5.67 19.79 -8.27
N LEU A 144 6.45 19.96 -9.34
CA LEU A 144 6.40 21.14 -10.22
C LEU A 144 5.05 21.34 -10.94
N GLN A 145 4.27 20.27 -11.13
CA GLN A 145 2.92 20.30 -11.71
C GLN A 145 1.82 20.27 -10.63
N GLY A 146 2.19 20.45 -9.36
CA GLY A 146 1.28 20.46 -8.22
C GLY A 146 0.58 19.11 -8.04
N ARG A 147 -0.75 19.12 -7.94
CA ARG A 147 -1.54 17.89 -7.74
C ARG A 147 -1.45 16.92 -8.91
N GLN A 148 -1.08 17.36 -10.11
CA GLN A 148 -1.00 16.49 -11.28
C GLN A 148 0.21 15.53 -11.24
N ASP A 149 1.26 15.84 -10.48
CA ASP A 149 2.42 14.95 -10.30
C ASP A 149 2.07 13.67 -9.51
N MET A 150 0.89 13.64 -8.89
CA MET A 150 0.38 12.53 -8.11
C MET A 150 -0.19 11.38 -8.96
N LEU A 151 -0.30 11.52 -10.28
CA LEU A 151 -0.83 10.48 -11.17
C LEU A 151 -0.03 10.40 -12.47
N LEU A 152 0.60 9.25 -12.71
CA LEU A 152 1.51 9.06 -13.84
C LEU A 152 1.17 7.78 -14.61
N ALA A 153 1.07 7.90 -15.94
CA ALA A 153 1.11 6.75 -16.82
C ALA A 153 2.56 6.22 -16.88
N ALA A 154 2.74 4.94 -16.61
CA ALA A 154 4.04 4.29 -16.55
C ALA A 154 4.20 3.26 -17.67
N LYS A 155 5.32 3.32 -18.38
CA LYS A 155 5.77 2.23 -19.25
C LYS A 155 6.76 1.37 -18.47
N LEU A 156 6.31 0.20 -18.03
CA LEU A 156 7.14 -0.78 -17.31
C LEU A 156 7.72 -1.81 -18.29
N PRO A 157 8.77 -2.55 -17.90
CA PRO A 157 9.30 -3.66 -18.70
C PRO A 157 8.22 -4.70 -19.03
N CYS A 158 7.31 -4.96 -18.08
CA CYS A 158 6.23 -5.91 -18.27
C CYS A 158 5.03 -5.36 -19.06
N GLY A 159 4.96 -4.08 -19.40
CA GLY A 159 3.85 -3.44 -20.12
C GLY A 159 3.37 -2.13 -19.49
N PRO A 160 2.14 -1.67 -19.81
CA PRO A 160 1.60 -0.43 -19.26
C PRO A 160 1.27 -0.58 -17.77
N GLY A 161 1.40 0.52 -17.03
CA GLY A 161 0.98 0.63 -15.63
C GLY A 161 0.55 2.05 -15.30
N VAL A 162 -0.09 2.23 -14.15
CA VAL A 162 -0.51 3.53 -13.63
C VAL A 162 0.05 3.66 -12.23
N MET A 163 0.85 4.70 -12.00
CA MET A 163 1.36 5.06 -10.68
C MET A 163 0.54 6.21 -10.13
N SER A 164 0.22 6.17 -8.84
CA SER A 164 -0.36 7.29 -8.12
C SER A 164 0.29 7.46 -6.75
N ALA A 165 0.44 8.70 -6.30
CA ALA A 165 0.84 9.05 -4.94
C ALA A 165 -0.23 9.96 -4.35
N SER A 166 -0.76 9.66 -3.16
CA SER A 166 -1.86 10.42 -2.57
C SER A 166 -1.57 10.68 -1.11
N LEU A 167 -1.81 11.91 -0.65
CA LEU A 167 -1.62 12.35 0.73
C LEU A 167 -2.98 12.53 1.41
N ARG A 168 -3.21 11.82 2.52
CA ARG A 168 -4.52 11.76 3.18
C ARG A 168 -4.39 11.83 4.69
N LEU A 169 -5.44 12.29 5.34
CA LEU A 169 -5.66 12.08 6.77
C LEU A 169 -6.45 10.79 6.98
N LEU A 170 -5.88 9.82 7.68
CA LEU A 170 -6.60 8.63 8.14
C LEU A 170 -7.14 8.84 9.54
N THR A 171 -8.45 8.69 9.70
CA THR A 171 -9.09 8.65 11.03
C THR A 171 -8.91 7.27 11.64
N LEU A 172 -8.14 7.17 12.71
CA LEU A 172 -7.90 5.89 13.38
C LEU A 172 -9.16 5.42 14.13
N PRO A 173 -9.40 4.09 14.19
CA PRO A 173 -10.46 3.52 15.02
C PRO A 173 -10.32 3.94 16.49
N ALA A 174 -11.45 4.18 17.18
CA ALA A 174 -11.49 4.70 18.55
C ALA A 174 -10.71 3.86 19.58
N ARG A 175 -10.50 2.56 19.31
CA ARG A 175 -9.65 1.67 20.13
C ARG A 175 -8.21 2.19 20.31
N PHE A 176 -7.66 2.85 19.29
CA PHE A 176 -6.31 3.41 19.37
C PHE A 176 -6.22 4.61 20.30
N ALA A 177 -7.32 5.37 20.49
CA ALA A 177 -7.37 6.50 21.43
C ALA A 177 -7.43 6.03 22.90
N ALA A 178 -8.04 4.86 23.14
CA ALA A 178 -8.15 4.27 24.47
C ALA A 178 -6.81 3.70 24.97
N GLU A 179 -5.97 3.17 24.08
CA GLU A 179 -4.67 2.56 24.43
C GLU A 179 -3.52 3.60 24.54
N SER A 180 -3.65 4.76 23.90
CA SER A 180 -2.62 5.81 23.89
C SER A 180 -2.75 6.83 25.03
N GLY A 181 -3.75 6.69 25.91
CA GLY A 181 -3.93 7.57 27.07
C GLY A 181 -4.37 9.01 26.74
N ILE A 182 -4.70 9.31 25.47
CA ILE A 182 -5.08 10.65 25.00
C ILE A 182 -6.54 11.00 25.35
N ALA A 183 -7.30 10.05 25.91
CA ALA A 183 -8.72 10.20 26.22
C ALA A 183 -9.07 11.31 27.24
N ASP A 184 -8.10 11.87 27.97
CA ASP A 184 -8.36 12.77 29.11
C ASP A 184 -8.06 14.26 28.87
N VAL A 185 -7.68 14.70 27.65
CA VAL A 185 -7.27 16.11 27.44
C VAL A 185 -8.41 17.05 27.02
N ALA A 186 -9.60 16.54 26.66
CA ALA A 186 -10.75 17.38 26.32
C ALA A 186 -11.98 16.97 27.14
N GLY A 187 -12.31 17.79 28.15
CA GLY A 187 -13.50 17.66 28.99
C GLY A 187 -14.83 17.94 28.26
N THR A 188 -14.99 17.40 27.07
CA THR A 188 -16.21 17.46 26.26
C THR A 188 -16.44 16.07 25.68
N GLY A 189 -17.59 15.46 25.95
CA GLY A 189 -17.93 14.05 25.66
C GLY A 189 -18.00 13.64 24.18
N GLU A 190 -17.08 14.12 23.35
CA GLU A 190 -16.85 13.69 21.98
C GLU A 190 -15.52 12.92 21.97
N ALA A 191 -15.57 11.61 21.67
CA ALA A 191 -14.36 10.80 21.56
C ALA A 191 -13.53 11.28 20.37
N VAL A 192 -12.52 12.12 20.63
CA VAL A 192 -11.58 12.63 19.63
C VAL A 192 -10.90 11.42 18.99
N ARG A 193 -11.21 11.16 17.71
CA ARG A 193 -10.55 10.12 16.93
C ARG A 193 -9.24 10.69 16.39
N PRO A 194 -8.07 10.13 16.75
CA PRO A 194 -6.81 10.65 16.26
C PRO A 194 -6.75 10.49 14.74
N THR A 195 -6.35 11.56 14.05
CA THR A 195 -6.08 11.54 12.62
C THR A 195 -4.57 11.42 12.40
N LEU A 196 -4.17 10.54 11.48
CA LEU A 196 -2.77 10.32 11.11
C LEU A 196 -2.56 10.75 9.66
N PRO A 197 -1.65 11.70 9.37
CA PRO A 197 -1.25 11.99 8.00
C PRO A 197 -0.56 10.76 7.41
N MET A 198 -1.01 10.31 6.25
CA MET A 198 -0.43 9.19 5.53
C MET A 198 -0.32 9.49 4.04
N ALA A 199 0.83 9.15 3.48
CA ALA A 199 1.02 8.98 2.06
C ALA A 199 0.66 7.54 1.67
N SER A 200 -0.05 7.39 0.55
CA SER A 200 -0.34 6.12 -0.09
C SER A 200 0.11 6.21 -1.55
N LEU A 201 1.15 5.46 -1.86
CA LEU A 201 1.67 5.29 -3.20
C LEU A 201 1.17 3.96 -3.77
N GLN A 202 0.75 3.94 -5.02
CA GLN A 202 0.22 2.74 -5.64
C GLN A 202 0.65 2.64 -7.09
N LEU A 203 1.21 1.51 -7.49
CA LEU A 203 1.46 1.11 -8.87
C LEU A 203 0.47 0.01 -9.25
N ILE A 204 -0.32 0.25 -10.29
CA ILE A 204 -1.31 -0.68 -10.80
C ILE A 204 -0.86 -1.19 -12.17
N ILE A 205 -0.76 -2.50 -12.31
CA ILE A 205 -0.23 -3.16 -13.50
C ILE A 205 -1.28 -4.13 -14.06
N PRO A 206 -1.94 -3.82 -15.19
CA PRO A 206 -2.78 -4.78 -15.90
C PRO A 206 -1.94 -5.96 -16.38
N ALA A 207 -2.27 -7.15 -15.92
CA ALA A 207 -1.58 -8.40 -16.26
C ALA A 207 -2.22 -9.10 -17.46
N PRO A 208 -1.47 -9.89 -18.25
CA PRO A 208 -1.98 -10.55 -19.46
C PRO A 208 -3.21 -11.45 -19.27
N ARG A 209 -3.42 -12.01 -18.06
CA ARG A 209 -4.52 -12.96 -17.77
C ARG A 209 -5.74 -12.29 -17.13
N ALA A 210 -6.04 -11.05 -17.53
CA ALA A 210 -7.24 -10.31 -17.12
C ALA A 210 -7.38 -10.09 -15.60
N TYR A 211 -6.25 -9.87 -14.91
CA TYR A 211 -6.18 -9.39 -13.53
C TYR A 211 -5.25 -8.18 -13.45
N CYS A 212 -5.35 -7.40 -12.38
CA CYS A 212 -4.41 -6.31 -12.10
C CYS A 212 -3.58 -6.67 -10.87
N VAL A 213 -2.29 -6.35 -10.92
CA VAL A 213 -1.43 -6.33 -9.73
C VAL A 213 -1.43 -4.92 -9.18
N TYR A 214 -1.54 -4.79 -7.87
CA TYR A 214 -1.44 -3.54 -7.13
C TYR A 214 -0.24 -3.64 -6.20
N VAL A 215 0.70 -2.72 -6.34
CA VAL A 215 1.81 -2.56 -5.42
C VAL A 215 1.54 -1.27 -4.67
N THR A 216 1.24 -1.38 -3.39
CA THR A 216 0.85 -0.23 -2.56
C THR A 216 1.88 -0.03 -1.46
N ILE A 217 2.40 1.19 -1.31
CA ILE A 217 3.22 1.60 -0.18
C ILE A 217 2.44 2.64 0.62
N SER A 218 2.19 2.35 1.89
CA SER A 218 1.53 3.26 2.83
C SER A 218 2.55 3.71 3.87
N THR A 219 2.70 5.02 4.07
CA THR A 219 3.69 5.58 4.99
C THR A 219 3.14 6.82 5.70
N PRO A 220 3.31 6.97 7.02
CA PRO A 220 3.03 8.25 7.68
C PRO A 220 4.14 9.29 7.44
N SER A 221 5.27 8.88 6.84
CA SER A 221 6.41 9.74 6.55
C SER A 221 6.17 10.55 5.27
N VAL A 222 5.23 11.51 5.32
CA VAL A 222 4.81 12.32 4.17
C VAL A 222 5.95 13.16 3.54
N PHE A 223 7.06 13.35 4.25
CA PHE A 223 8.27 14.02 3.75
C PHE A 223 9.18 13.11 2.91
N LEU A 224 8.93 11.80 2.89
CA LEU A 224 9.73 10.80 2.17
C LEU A 224 9.07 10.34 0.86
N LEU A 225 8.11 11.12 0.33
CA LEU A 225 7.38 10.77 -0.89
C LEU A 225 8.31 10.44 -2.06
N ASP A 226 9.31 11.28 -2.32
CA ASP A 226 10.24 11.05 -3.43
C ASP A 226 11.04 9.76 -3.26
N SER A 227 11.51 9.51 -2.03
CA SER A 227 12.22 8.27 -1.68
C SER A 227 11.34 7.04 -1.90
N TYR A 228 10.09 7.07 -1.44
CA TYR A 228 9.14 5.98 -1.63
C TYR A 228 8.64 5.83 -3.07
N CYS A 229 8.52 6.92 -3.83
CA CYS A 229 8.28 6.89 -5.28
C CYS A 229 9.42 6.16 -6.00
N GLY A 230 10.67 6.44 -5.60
CA GLY A 230 11.86 5.74 -6.09
C GLY A 230 11.81 4.23 -5.83
N ARG A 231 11.47 3.82 -4.60
CA ARG A 231 11.30 2.40 -4.23
C ARG A 231 10.18 1.73 -5.03
N LEU A 232 9.03 2.40 -5.19
CA LEU A 232 7.91 1.89 -5.98
C LEU A 232 8.30 1.71 -7.46
N ALA A 233 9.05 2.67 -8.02
CA ALA A 233 9.57 2.58 -9.37
C ALA A 233 10.60 1.45 -9.53
N GLN A 234 11.48 1.24 -8.54
CA GLN A 234 12.42 0.12 -8.51
C GLN A 234 11.68 -1.22 -8.54
N ILE A 235 10.67 -1.40 -7.68
CA ILE A 235 9.80 -2.57 -7.69
C ILE A 235 9.19 -2.76 -9.08
N GLY A 236 8.58 -1.71 -9.64
CA GLY A 236 7.95 -1.73 -10.97
C GLY A 236 8.87 -2.17 -12.11
N ARG A 237 10.17 -1.85 -12.05
CA ARG A 237 11.18 -2.26 -13.05
C ARG A 237 11.53 -3.76 -13.00
N THR A 238 11.20 -4.44 -11.91
CA THR A 238 11.50 -5.87 -11.73
C THR A 238 10.32 -6.77 -12.07
N PHE A 239 9.16 -6.19 -12.38
CA PHE A 239 7.97 -6.96 -12.72
C PHE A 239 8.15 -7.71 -14.05
N SER A 240 7.75 -8.98 -14.05
CA SER A 240 7.62 -9.82 -15.24
C SER A 240 6.39 -10.70 -15.13
N PHE A 241 5.75 -10.97 -16.27
CA PHE A 241 4.66 -11.95 -16.41
C PHE A 241 5.11 -13.23 -17.13
N ASP A 242 6.37 -13.29 -17.56
CA ASP A 242 6.96 -14.42 -18.27
C ASP A 242 7.44 -15.50 -17.28
N VAL A 243 6.50 -16.04 -16.49
CA VAL A 243 6.80 -17.08 -15.50
C VAL A 243 6.65 -18.46 -16.16
N PRO A 244 7.69 -19.34 -16.11
CA PRO A 244 7.58 -20.71 -16.62
C PRO A 244 6.41 -21.42 -15.94
N GLN A 245 5.58 -22.11 -16.73
CA GLN A 245 4.54 -22.96 -16.14
C GLN A 245 5.21 -24.19 -15.55
N GLU A 246 5.14 -24.39 -14.24
CA GLU A 246 5.26 -25.74 -13.69
C GLU A 246 4.14 -26.57 -14.31
N SER A 247 4.53 -27.55 -15.12
CA SER A 247 3.59 -28.49 -15.72
C SER A 247 2.98 -29.30 -14.58
N PRO A 248 1.64 -29.42 -14.48
CA PRO A 248 1.04 -30.30 -13.49
C PRO A 248 1.52 -31.73 -13.79
N SER A 249 2.28 -32.29 -12.85
CA SER A 249 2.63 -33.71 -12.79
C SER A 249 1.41 -34.57 -12.50
#